data_AF-A0A843LYE8-F1
#
_entry.id   AF-A0A843LYE8-F1
#
_cell.length_a   1.000
_cell.length_b   1.000
_cell.length_c   1.000
_cell.angle_alpha   90.00
_cell.angle_beta   90.00
_cell.angle_gamma   90.00
#
_symmetry.space_group_name_H-M   'P 1'
#
loop_
_entity.id
_entity.type
_entity.pdbx_description
1 polymer ?
#
loop_
_entity_poly.entity_id
_entity_poly.type
_entity_poly.pdbx_seq_one_letter_code
_entity_poly.pdbx_strand_id
1 'polypeptide(L)'
;MGIVLTQTEDHASIAEVPSKTIRELAGIKLMGKGAGDIVKTNNENIIKILQNFAGEMPPEDPMPGQLWYDTSDQILKLFHGNGWIELSPVKRRDEFRLTKKEQPLTPSFDIVNNSFEITRNGLMLSTFEYKQKGNTIIIPNSKRSDIIIISN
;
A
#
# COMPACT_ATOMS: atom_id res chain seq x y z
N MET A 1 24.15 -5.80 40.17
CA MET A 1 22.97 -4.97 39.84
C MET A 1 22.92 -4.84 38.32
N GLY A 2 21.80 -5.22 37.71
CA GLY A 2 21.60 -5.16 36.25
C GLY A 2 21.44 -3.74 35.73
N ILE A 3 21.14 -3.62 34.44
CA ILE A 3 20.71 -2.36 33.82
C ILE A 3 19.20 -2.41 33.70
N VAL A 4 18.53 -1.35 34.11
CA VAL A 4 17.09 -1.13 33.87
C VAL A 4 16.98 -0.12 32.72
N LEU A 5 16.25 -0.51 31.68
CA LEU A 5 15.95 0.35 30.53
C LEU A 5 14.55 0.92 30.71
N THR A 6 14.42 2.24 30.55
CA THR A 6 13.16 2.96 30.71
C THR A 6 12.75 3.66 29.43
N GLN A 7 11.45 3.81 29.19
CA GLN A 7 10.96 4.70 28.14
C GLN A 7 11.30 6.16 28.45
N THR A 8 11.45 6.95 27.41
CA THR A 8 11.91 8.34 27.51
C THR A 8 10.84 9.28 28.07
N GLU A 9 9.56 8.96 27.91
CA GLU A 9 8.45 9.88 28.22
C GLU A 9 7.80 9.63 29.59
N ASP A 10 7.64 8.37 29.99
CA ASP A 10 6.96 7.98 31.24
C ASP A 10 7.89 7.32 32.27
N HIS A 11 9.18 7.16 31.92
CA HIS A 11 10.18 6.43 32.71
C HIS A 11 9.75 5.00 33.10
N ALA A 12 8.74 4.43 32.43
CA ALA A 12 8.29 3.07 32.69
C ALA A 12 9.41 2.10 32.35
N SER A 13 9.63 1.11 33.23
CA SER A 13 10.63 0.07 33.00
C SER A 13 10.20 -0.81 31.83
N ILE A 14 10.99 -0.80 30.75
CA ILE A 14 10.78 -1.63 29.56
C ILE A 14 11.41 -3.01 29.77
N ALA A 15 12.61 -3.04 30.33
CA ALA A 15 13.34 -4.27 30.56
C ALA A 15 14.38 -4.11 31.66
N GLU A 16 14.55 -5.16 32.46
CA GLU A 16 15.75 -5.37 33.26
C GLU A 16 16.64 -6.38 32.56
N VAL A 17 17.94 -6.06 32.47
CA VAL A 17 18.97 -6.95 31.93
C VAL A 17 20.03 -7.20 33.01
N PRO A 18 20.08 -8.41 33.58
CA PRO A 18 21.07 -8.77 34.61
C PRO A 18 22.52 -8.61 34.12
N SER A 19 23.44 -8.36 35.06
CA SER A 19 24.86 -8.24 34.74
C SER A 19 25.40 -9.50 34.06
N LYS A 20 26.35 -9.34 33.13
CA LYS A 20 26.98 -10.43 32.35
C LYS A 20 26.02 -11.26 31.49
N THR A 21 24.79 -10.81 31.28
CA THR A 21 23.79 -11.50 30.44
C THR A 21 23.41 -10.68 29.21
N ILE A 22 22.85 -11.37 28.21
CA ILE A 22 22.17 -10.78 27.07
C ILE A 22 20.70 -11.21 27.14
N ARG A 23 19.79 -10.26 26.94
CA ARG A 23 18.34 -10.49 26.87
C ARG A 23 17.83 -10.09 25.51
N GLU A 24 16.98 -10.90 24.88
CA GLU A 24 16.29 -10.51 23.66
C GLU A 24 14.91 -9.90 24.00
N LEU A 25 14.57 -8.82 23.32
CA LEU A 25 13.26 -8.16 23.40
C LEU A 25 12.96 -7.52 22.06
N ALA A 26 11.78 -7.75 21.49
CA ALA A 26 11.38 -7.17 20.21
C ALA A 26 12.42 -7.44 19.09
N GLY A 27 13.07 -8.61 19.11
CA GLY A 27 14.11 -8.99 18.17
C GLY A 27 15.47 -8.26 18.34
N ILE A 28 15.66 -7.48 19.40
CA ILE A 28 16.91 -6.78 19.73
C ILE A 28 17.56 -7.44 20.95
N LYS A 29 18.88 -7.67 20.86
CA LYS A 29 19.69 -8.19 21.96
C LYS A 29 20.17 -7.05 22.85
N LEU A 30 19.56 -6.92 24.02
CA LEU A 30 19.92 -5.96 25.06
C LEU A 30 21.05 -6.54 25.93
N MET A 31 22.05 -5.72 26.24
CA MET A 31 23.25 -6.16 26.95
C MET A 31 23.27 -5.63 28.39
N GLY A 32 23.45 -6.53 29.35
CA GLY A 32 23.65 -6.16 30.74
C GLY A 32 25.09 -5.67 31.01
N LYS A 33 25.29 -5.03 32.16
CA LYS A 33 26.62 -4.56 32.57
C LYS A 33 27.63 -5.71 32.56
N GLY A 34 28.71 -5.56 31.79
CA GLY A 34 29.77 -6.56 31.66
C GLY A 34 29.41 -7.80 30.83
N ALA A 35 28.38 -7.73 29.98
CA ALA A 35 28.13 -8.76 28.98
C ALA A 35 29.31 -8.89 28.00
N GLY A 36 29.54 -10.11 27.50
CA GLY A 36 30.49 -10.35 26.42
C GLY A 36 29.96 -9.88 25.06
N ASP A 37 30.82 -9.81 24.06
CA ASP A 37 30.45 -9.59 22.64
C ASP A 37 29.61 -8.34 22.37
N ILE A 38 29.75 -7.29 23.19
CA ILE A 38 28.94 -6.06 23.11
C ILE A 38 29.03 -5.42 21.73
N VAL A 39 30.23 -5.30 21.17
CA VAL A 39 30.46 -4.66 19.87
C VAL A 39 29.76 -5.44 18.75
N LYS A 40 29.93 -6.76 18.73
CA LYS A 40 29.30 -7.62 17.74
C LYS A 40 27.77 -7.54 17.85
N THR A 41 27.25 -7.68 19.06
CA THR A 41 25.81 -7.64 19.34
C THR A 41 25.19 -6.30 18.93
N ASN A 42 25.86 -5.18 19.21
CA ASN A 42 25.42 -3.86 18.78
C ASN A 42 25.38 -3.73 17.25
N ASN A 43 26.42 -4.19 16.55
CA ASN A 43 26.45 -4.13 15.09
C ASN A 43 25.34 -4.99 14.48
N GLU A 44 25.09 -6.19 15.01
CA GLU A 44 23.97 -7.05 14.59
C GLU A 44 22.62 -6.38 14.82
N ASN A 45 22.39 -5.74 15.97
CA ASN A 45 21.15 -5.01 16.25
C ASN A 45 20.92 -3.85 15.26
N ILE A 46 21.97 -3.09 14.93
CA ILE A 46 21.87 -1.99 13.95
C ILE A 46 21.47 -2.54 12.58
N ILE A 47 22.07 -3.65 12.15
CA ILE A 47 21.73 -4.30 10.88
C ILE A 47 20.27 -4.76 10.88
N LYS A 48 19.81 -5.40 11.97
CA LYS A 48 18.40 -5.82 12.13
C LYS A 48 17.45 -4.63 11.98
N ILE A 49 17.74 -3.48 12.60
CA ILE A 49 16.91 -2.27 12.50
C ILE A 49 16.91 -1.73 11.06
N LEU A 50 18.07 -1.63 10.41
CA LEU A 50 18.16 -1.14 9.02
C LEU A 50 17.40 -2.02 8.03
N GLN A 51 17.29 -3.31 8.33
CA GLN A 51 16.55 -4.27 7.51
C GLN A 51 15.08 -4.40 7.92
N ASN A 52 14.58 -3.55 8.83
CA ASN A 52 13.23 -3.67 9.41
C ASN A 52 12.95 -5.10 9.90
N PHE A 53 13.91 -5.71 10.60
CA PHE A 53 13.80 -7.06 11.15
C PHE A 53 13.44 -8.14 10.10
N ALA A 54 13.89 -7.98 8.85
CA ALA A 54 13.53 -8.89 7.76
C ALA A 54 13.70 -10.38 8.10
N GLY A 55 12.64 -11.16 7.92
CA GLY A 55 12.64 -12.61 8.14
C GLY A 55 11.26 -13.24 7.92
N GLU A 56 11.20 -14.57 7.89
CA GLU A 56 9.96 -15.33 7.69
C GLU A 56 9.06 -15.34 8.94
N MET A 57 9.66 -15.14 10.12
CA MET A 57 8.96 -15.07 11.40
C MET A 57 9.04 -13.66 11.96
N PRO A 58 7.95 -13.13 12.56
CA PRO A 58 7.99 -11.84 13.23
C PRO A 58 8.90 -11.88 14.46
N PRO A 59 9.45 -10.73 14.88
CA PRO A 59 10.11 -10.59 16.18
C PRO A 59 9.21 -11.07 17.32
N GLU A 60 9.79 -11.80 18.28
CA GLU A 60 9.13 -12.17 19.53
C GLU A 60 8.94 -10.94 20.42
N ASP A 61 7.82 -10.92 21.17
CA ASP A 61 7.41 -9.81 22.04
C ASP A 61 7.50 -8.42 21.36
N PRO A 62 6.82 -8.22 20.22
CA PRO A 62 6.92 -6.97 19.47
C PRO A 62 6.34 -5.79 20.25
N MET A 63 6.92 -4.61 20.04
CA MET A 63 6.48 -3.38 20.69
C MET A 63 5.60 -2.54 19.75
N PRO A 64 4.56 -1.84 20.25
CA PRO A 64 3.76 -0.94 19.42
C PRO A 64 4.66 0.04 18.65
N GLY A 65 4.43 0.17 17.34
CA GLY A 65 5.27 0.98 16.45
C GLY A 65 6.38 0.21 15.73
N GLN A 66 6.64 -1.04 16.09
CA GLN A 66 7.70 -1.84 15.46
C GLN A 66 7.37 -2.22 14.02
N LEU A 67 8.35 -2.07 13.13
CA LEU A 67 8.28 -2.52 11.75
C LEU A 67 8.87 -3.92 11.60
N TRP A 68 8.30 -4.74 10.72
CA TRP A 68 8.82 -6.04 10.33
C TRP A 68 8.61 -6.26 8.83
N TYR A 69 9.68 -6.59 8.11
CA TYR A 69 9.58 -7.02 6.72
C TYR A 69 9.43 -8.54 6.64
N ASP A 70 8.21 -9.00 6.36
CA ASP A 70 7.92 -10.42 6.17
C ASP A 70 8.50 -10.86 4.82
N THR A 71 9.54 -11.71 4.84
CA THR A 71 10.21 -12.15 3.62
C THR A 71 9.43 -13.23 2.86
N SER A 72 8.47 -13.90 3.50
CA SER A 72 7.60 -14.88 2.86
C SER A 72 6.59 -14.18 1.96
N ASP A 73 5.94 -13.15 2.49
CA ASP A 73 4.93 -12.36 1.76
C ASP A 73 5.53 -11.18 0.99
N GLN A 74 6.76 -10.77 1.31
CA GLN A 74 7.43 -9.57 0.80
C GLN A 74 6.71 -8.27 1.15
N ILE A 75 6.11 -8.21 2.35
CA ILE A 75 5.27 -7.10 2.83
C ILE A 75 5.86 -6.50 4.10
N LEU A 76 5.88 -5.16 4.16
CA LEU A 76 6.21 -4.44 5.39
C LEU A 76 4.97 -4.39 6.31
N LYS A 77 5.13 -4.90 7.53
CA LYS A 77 4.09 -4.96 8.56
C LYS A 77 4.47 -4.04 9.73
N LEU A 78 3.45 -3.43 10.36
CA LEU A 78 3.58 -2.59 11.56
C LEU A 78 2.86 -3.27 12.73
N PHE A 79 3.50 -3.37 13.89
CA PHE A 79 2.84 -3.85 15.08
C PHE A 79 2.07 -2.72 15.77
N HIS A 80 0.75 -2.89 15.92
CA HIS A 80 -0.15 -1.90 16.55
C HIS A 80 -0.58 -2.34 17.96
N GLY A 81 0.25 -3.10 18.69
CA GLY A 81 -0.05 -3.55 20.06
C GLY A 81 -0.95 -4.78 20.16
N ASN A 82 -1.92 -4.93 19.25
CA ASN A 82 -2.86 -6.06 19.23
C ASN A 82 -2.63 -7.01 18.05
N GLY A 83 -1.58 -6.77 17.25
CA GLY A 83 -1.27 -7.56 16.06
C GLY A 83 -0.49 -6.77 15.01
N TRP A 84 -0.09 -7.49 13.97
CA TRP A 84 0.60 -6.93 12.80
C TRP A 84 -0.41 -6.47 11.76
N ILE A 85 -0.23 -5.25 11.27
CA ILE A 85 -0.99 -4.69 10.13
C ILE A 85 -0.07 -4.54 8.93
N GLU A 86 -0.56 -4.84 7.74
CA GLU A 86 0.19 -4.64 6.49
C GLU A 86 0.16 -3.17 6.10
N LEU A 87 1.34 -2.56 5.90
CA LEU A 87 1.44 -1.14 5.55
C LEU A 87 1.33 -0.88 4.05
N SER A 88 1.63 -1.88 3.22
CA SER A 88 1.31 -1.90 1.79
C SER A 88 1.77 -3.23 1.19
N PRO A 89 0.98 -3.88 0.32
CA PRO A 89 1.55 -4.78 -0.66
C PRO A 89 2.38 -3.93 -1.62
N VAL A 90 3.70 -3.90 -1.45
CA VAL A 90 4.58 -3.35 -2.47
C VAL A 90 4.47 -4.26 -3.67
N LYS A 91 3.50 -3.99 -4.54
CA LYS A 91 3.46 -4.58 -5.87
C LYS A 91 4.77 -4.21 -6.52
N ARG A 92 5.58 -5.23 -6.83
CA ARG A 92 6.85 -5.00 -7.50
C ARG A 92 6.61 -4.21 -8.79
N ARG A 93 7.59 -3.46 -9.29
CA ARG A 93 7.44 -2.65 -10.51
C ARG A 93 6.94 -3.49 -11.71
N ASP A 94 7.28 -4.78 -11.75
CA ASP A 94 6.82 -5.79 -12.69
C ASP A 94 5.37 -6.25 -12.49
N GLU A 95 4.83 -6.10 -11.27
CA GLU A 95 3.43 -6.34 -10.91
C GLU A 95 2.55 -5.10 -11.03
N PHE A 96 3.15 -3.93 -11.28
CA PHE A 96 2.46 -2.76 -11.84
C PHE A 96 2.11 -3.03 -13.32
N ARG A 97 1.51 -4.20 -13.59
CA ARG A 97 0.78 -4.43 -14.81
C ARG A 97 -0.39 -3.46 -14.75
N LEU A 98 -0.41 -2.48 -15.65
CA LEU A 98 -1.66 -1.93 -16.12
C LEU A 98 -2.44 -3.09 -16.75
N THR A 99 -3.04 -3.95 -15.92
CA THR A 99 -4.08 -4.84 -16.38
C THR A 99 -5.12 -3.89 -16.94
N LYS A 100 -5.29 -3.92 -18.26
CA LYS A 100 -6.44 -3.36 -18.94
C LYS A 100 -7.64 -4.11 -18.37
N LYS A 101 -8.08 -3.72 -17.17
CA LYS A 101 -9.40 -4.07 -16.67
C LYS A 101 -10.28 -3.36 -17.67
N GLU A 102 -10.86 -4.11 -18.60
CA GLU A 102 -11.82 -3.57 -19.54
C GLU A 102 -13.01 -3.09 -18.71
N GLN A 103 -12.91 -1.85 -18.27
CA GLN A 103 -13.99 -1.19 -17.57
C GLN A 103 -15.07 -0.98 -18.63
N PRO A 104 -16.31 -1.42 -18.32
CA PRO A 104 -17.39 -1.33 -19.29
C PRO A 104 -17.52 0.12 -19.74
N LEU A 105 -17.50 0.31 -21.05
CA LEU A 105 -17.89 1.59 -21.63
C LEU A 105 -19.36 1.80 -21.29
N THR A 106 -19.68 2.95 -20.69
CA THR A 106 -21.07 3.31 -20.39
C THR A 106 -21.51 4.31 -21.45
N PRO A 107 -22.29 3.88 -22.47
CA PRO A 107 -22.90 4.79 -23.41
C PRO A 107 -24.06 5.53 -22.74
N SER A 108 -24.11 6.85 -22.90
CA SER A 108 -25.25 7.67 -22.48
C SER A 108 -25.73 8.54 -23.63
N PHE A 109 -27.04 8.66 -23.76
CA PHE A 109 -27.70 9.54 -24.70
C PHE A 109 -28.27 10.75 -23.95
N ASP A 110 -27.76 11.93 -24.26
CA ASP A 110 -28.25 13.19 -23.71
C ASP A 110 -29.15 13.89 -24.73
N ILE A 111 -30.45 13.80 -24.48
CA ILE A 111 -31.51 14.40 -25.30
C ILE A 111 -31.50 15.93 -25.19
N VAL A 112 -31.05 16.47 -24.04
CA VAL A 112 -31.06 17.91 -23.79
C VAL A 112 -29.97 18.59 -24.60
N ASN A 113 -28.78 17.97 -24.64
CA ASN A 113 -27.61 18.53 -25.32
C ASN A 113 -27.39 17.96 -26.73
N ASN A 114 -28.27 17.08 -27.21
CA ASN A 114 -28.12 16.34 -28.45
C ASN A 114 -26.73 15.70 -28.61
N SER A 115 -26.26 15.06 -27.54
CA SER A 115 -24.95 14.40 -27.51
C SER A 115 -25.10 12.92 -27.16
N PHE A 116 -24.22 12.12 -27.74
CA PHE A 116 -23.94 10.77 -27.30
C PHE A 116 -22.54 10.73 -26.71
N GLU A 117 -22.42 10.22 -25.50
CA GLU A 117 -21.17 10.20 -24.76
C GLU A 117 -20.76 8.77 -24.41
N ILE A 118 -19.48 8.49 -24.61
CA ILE A 118 -18.87 7.24 -24.13
C ILE A 118 -17.98 7.61 -22.96
N THR A 119 -18.37 7.15 -21.78
CA THR A 119 -17.60 7.38 -20.55
C THR A 119 -16.96 6.10 -20.03
N ARG A 120 -15.86 6.25 -19.30
CA ARG A 120 -15.22 5.19 -18.51
C ARG A 120 -14.85 5.74 -17.15
N ASN A 121 -15.44 5.17 -16.09
CA ASN A 121 -15.30 5.66 -14.72
C ASN A 121 -15.58 7.16 -14.55
N GLY A 122 -16.58 7.69 -15.25
CA GLY A 122 -16.94 9.10 -15.21
C GLY A 122 -16.04 10.03 -16.01
N LEU A 123 -14.98 9.53 -16.67
CA LEU A 123 -14.21 10.30 -17.64
C LEU A 123 -14.81 10.13 -19.04
N MET A 124 -15.11 11.24 -19.72
CA MET A 124 -15.54 11.23 -21.11
C MET A 124 -14.38 10.83 -22.03
N LEU A 125 -14.58 9.75 -22.79
CA LEU A 125 -13.59 9.25 -23.75
C LEU A 125 -13.88 9.73 -25.17
N SER A 126 -15.15 9.87 -25.51
CA SER A 126 -15.60 10.35 -26.81
C SER A 126 -16.98 10.96 -26.67
N THR A 127 -17.25 11.97 -27.48
CA THR A 127 -18.56 12.58 -27.63
C THR A 127 -18.91 12.70 -29.10
N PHE A 128 -20.18 12.55 -29.39
CA PHE A 128 -20.76 12.70 -30.71
C PHE A 128 -21.95 13.65 -30.59
N GLU A 129 -21.88 14.79 -31.27
CA GLU A 129 -22.98 15.76 -31.32
C GLU A 129 -23.85 15.53 -32.56
N TYR A 130 -25.16 15.61 -32.37
CA TYR A 130 -26.13 15.63 -33.47
C TYR A 130 -27.01 16.87 -33.40
N LYS A 131 -27.70 17.16 -34.51
CA LYS A 131 -28.77 18.15 -34.55
C LYS A 131 -30.07 17.44 -34.84
N GLN A 132 -31.14 17.81 -34.14
CA GLN A 132 -32.47 17.29 -34.45
C GLN A 132 -33.30 18.38 -35.15
N LYS A 133 -33.96 18.01 -36.26
CA LYS A 133 -34.97 18.85 -36.91
C LYS A 133 -36.23 18.01 -37.13
N GLY A 134 -37.25 18.24 -36.30
CA GLY A 134 -38.43 17.37 -36.28
C GLY A 134 -38.04 15.94 -35.89
N ASN A 135 -38.42 14.95 -36.70
CA ASN A 135 -38.07 13.54 -36.49
C ASN A 135 -36.75 13.12 -37.15
N THR A 136 -36.00 14.07 -37.72
CA THR A 136 -34.75 13.80 -38.42
C THR A 136 -33.55 14.14 -37.53
N ILE A 137 -32.65 13.16 -37.37
CA ILE A 137 -31.31 13.35 -36.77
C ILE A 137 -30.34 13.70 -37.89
N ILE A 138 -29.62 14.81 -37.71
CA ILE A 138 -28.61 15.33 -38.64
C ILE A 138 -27.26 15.23 -37.94
N ILE A 139 -26.33 14.56 -38.60
CA ILE A 139 -24.95 14.42 -38.14
C ILE A 139 -24.08 15.44 -38.90
N PRO A 140 -23.68 16.56 -38.29
CA PRO A 140 -22.84 17.53 -38.97
C PRO A 140 -21.46 16.95 -39.28
N ASN A 141 -20.96 17.18 -40.49
CA ASN A 141 -19.59 16.82 -40.93
C ASN A 141 -19.23 15.32 -40.92
N SER A 142 -20.21 14.40 -41.04
CA SER A 142 -19.90 12.99 -41.31
C SER A 142 -19.13 12.86 -42.63
N LYS A 143 -17.91 12.29 -42.58
CA LYS A 143 -17.12 11.96 -43.78
C LYS A 143 -17.64 10.72 -44.52
N ARG A 144 -18.61 9.99 -43.95
CA ARG A 144 -19.26 8.85 -44.59
C ARG A 144 -20.69 9.20 -44.98
N SER A 145 -20.99 9.00 -46.26
CA SER A 145 -22.31 9.08 -46.89
C SER A 145 -23.29 7.99 -46.44
N ASP A 146 -22.81 6.93 -45.77
CA ASP A 146 -23.55 5.68 -45.60
C ASP A 146 -24.37 5.60 -44.30
N ILE A 147 -24.53 6.71 -43.58
CA ILE A 147 -25.34 6.72 -42.36
C ILE A 147 -26.82 6.77 -42.77
N ILE A 148 -27.44 5.59 -42.73
CA ILE A 148 -28.87 5.37 -42.99
C ILE A 148 -29.68 6.04 -41.87
N ILE A 149 -30.49 7.03 -42.27
CA ILE A 149 -31.57 7.57 -41.45
C ILE A 149 -32.74 6.60 -41.58
N ILE A 150 -33.10 5.90 -40.50
CA ILE A 150 -34.35 5.14 -40.44
C ILE A 150 -35.44 6.12 -40.01
N SER A 151 -36.34 6.47 -40.93
CA SER A 151 -37.62 7.09 -40.61
C SER A 151 -38.73 6.07 -40.86
N ASN A 152 -39.66 5.94 -39.92
CA ASN A 152 -41.03 5.53 -40.26
C ASN A 152 -41.74 6.65 -41.00
#